data_AF-A0A026X2G7-F1
#
_entry.id   AF-A0A026X2G7-F1
#
_cell.length_a   1.000
_cell.length_b   1.000
_cell.length_c   1.000
_cell.angle_alpha   90.00
_cell.angle_beta   90.00
_cell.angle_gamma   90.00
#
_symmetry.space_group_name_H-M   'P 1'
#
loop_
_entity.id
_entity.type
_entity.pdbx_description
1 polymer ?
#
loop_
_entity_poly.entity_id
_entity_poly.type
_entity_poly.pdbx_seq_one_letter_code
_entity_poly.pdbx_strand_id
1 'polypeptide(L)'
;LRRTVGETLLTFEETTTLLTQIEVILNSRPLEPLSDDPDDVSALTPGHFLIRSALTTIPEPSLNDLALSRLSRWQLIQQRVQ
;
A
#
# COMPACT_ATOMS: atom_id res chain seq x y z
N LEU A 1 -5.78 -20.64 12.26
CA LEU A 1 -5.33 -19.91 11.06
C LEU A 1 -3.86 -19.54 11.25
N ARG A 2 -2.97 -19.86 10.31
CA ARG A 2 -1.54 -19.50 10.40
C ARG A 2 -1.34 -18.16 9.66
N ARG A 3 -0.78 -17.14 10.33
CA ARG A 3 -0.54 -15.80 9.76
C ARG A 3 0.79 -15.76 9.04
N THR A 4 0.86 -16.39 7.87
CA THR A 4 2.09 -16.50 7.08
C THR A 4 1.95 -15.84 5.73
N VAL A 5 2.95 -15.05 5.34
CA VAL A 5 3.08 -14.48 4.00
C VAL A 5 4.32 -15.09 3.35
N GLY A 6 4.11 -15.99 2.40
CA GLY A 6 5.15 -16.91 1.94
C GLY A 6 5.66 -17.76 3.11
N GLU A 7 6.96 -17.77 3.33
CA GLU A 7 7.61 -18.52 4.42
C GLU A 7 7.72 -17.74 5.74
N THR A 8 7.33 -16.46 5.75
CA THR A 8 7.50 -15.59 6.93
C THR A 8 6.26 -15.61 7.82
N LEU A 9 6.48 -15.90 9.11
CA LEU A 9 5.45 -15.80 10.13
C LEU A 9 5.39 -14.37 10.68
N LEU A 10 4.18 -13.80 10.68
CA LEU A 10 3.91 -12.45 11.14
C LEU A 10 3.24 -12.47 12.52
N THR A 11 3.55 -11.47 13.33
CA THR A 11 2.80 -11.18 14.54
C THR A 11 1.39 -10.71 14.17
N PHE A 12 0.51 -10.63 15.18
CA PHE A 12 -0.81 -10.05 14.97
C PHE A 12 -0.72 -8.60 14.48
N GLU A 13 0.10 -7.79 15.14
CA GLU A 13 0.30 -6.37 14.79
C GLU A 13 0.83 -6.22 13.37
N GLU A 14 1.85 -6.99 12.99
CA GLU A 14 2.43 -6.96 11.64
C GLU A 14 1.42 -7.38 10.56
N THR A 15 0.59 -8.39 10.85
CA THR A 15 -0.47 -8.81 9.92
C THR A 15 -1.50 -7.70 9.76
N THR A 16 -1.94 -7.09 10.86
CA THR A 16 -2.90 -5.99 10.83
C THR A 16 -2.35 -4.80 10.06
N THR A 17 -1.10 -4.39 10.33
CA THR A 17 -0.44 -3.31 9.60
C THR A 17 -0.37 -3.60 8.10
N LEU A 18 0.07 -4.80 7.71
CA LEU A 18 0.15 -5.19 6.31
C LEU A 18 -1.23 -5.14 5.62
N LEU A 19 -2.26 -5.65 6.27
CA LEU A 19 -3.62 -5.64 5.72
C LEU A 19 -4.16 -4.21 5.59
N THR A 20 -3.91 -3.34 6.55
CA THR A 20 -4.27 -1.91 6.46
C THR A 20 -3.56 -1.23 5.27
N GLN A 21 -2.29 -1.57 5.02
CA GLN A 21 -1.58 -1.03 3.85
C GLN A 21 -2.18 -1.53 2.54
N ILE A 22 -2.51 -2.83 2.45
CA ILE A 22 -3.20 -3.40 1.29
C ILE A 22 -4.55 -2.70 1.07
N GLU A 23 -5.32 -2.48 2.12
CA GLU A 23 -6.61 -1.78 2.05
C GLU A 23 -6.44 -0.36 1.51
N VAL A 24 -5.49 0.41 2.03
CA VAL A 24 -5.19 1.76 1.52
C VAL A 24 -4.83 1.70 0.04
N ILE A 25 -3.94 0.79 -0.37
CA ILE A 25 -3.54 0.63 -1.77
C ILE A 25 -4.74 0.35 -2.66
N LEU A 26 -5.61 -0.60 -2.26
CA LEU A 26 -6.82 -0.93 -3.02
C LEU A 26 -7.77 0.27 -3.12
N ASN A 27 -7.95 1.01 -2.03
CA ASN A 27 -8.83 2.17 -1.99
C ASN A 27 -8.26 3.41 -2.70
N SER A 28 -6.95 3.47 -2.91
CA SER A 28 -6.29 4.51 -3.70
C SER A 28 -6.25 4.22 -5.20
N ARG A 29 -6.69 3.04 -5.67
CA ARG A 29 -6.64 2.69 -7.09
C ARG A 29 -7.53 3.62 -7.93
N PRO A 30 -7.02 4.17 -9.05
CA PRO A 30 -7.82 4.98 -9.95
C PRO A 30 -8.89 4.13 -10.65
N LEU A 31 -10.11 4.67 -10.71
CA LEU A 31 -11.26 4.10 -11.41
C LEU A 31 -11.49 4.81 -12.74
N GLU A 32 -11.51 6.15 -12.72
CA GLU A 32 -11.77 7.02 -13.88
C GLU A 32 -11.09 8.38 -13.67
N PRO A 33 -10.60 9.07 -14.71
CA PRO A 33 -10.16 10.45 -14.62
C PRO A 33 -11.27 11.38 -14.10
N LEU A 34 -10.92 12.42 -13.34
CA LEU A 34 -11.90 13.44 -12.89
C LEU A 34 -12.09 14.56 -13.91
N SER A 35 -11.22 14.64 -14.91
CA SER A 35 -11.15 15.69 -15.91
C SER A 35 -10.75 15.10 -17.26
N ASP A 36 -11.17 15.75 -18.34
CA ASP A 36 -10.72 15.45 -19.71
C ASP A 36 -9.39 16.16 -20.05
N ASP A 37 -8.87 17.00 -19.15
CA ASP A 37 -7.58 17.68 -19.31
C ASP A 37 -6.44 16.67 -19.24
N PRO A 38 -5.62 16.50 -20.31
CA PRO A 38 -4.51 15.55 -20.31
C PRO A 38 -3.41 15.87 -19.30
N ASP A 39 -3.33 17.11 -18.80
CA ASP A 39 -2.35 17.50 -17.79
C ASP A 39 -2.87 17.30 -16.34
N ASP A 40 -4.16 17.01 -16.16
CA ASP A 40 -4.75 16.71 -14.85
C ASP A 40 -4.64 15.20 -14.54
N VAL A 41 -3.77 14.87 -13.59
CA VAL A 41 -3.53 13.49 -13.15
C VAL A 41 -4.49 13.02 -12.06
N SER A 42 -5.50 13.81 -11.72
CA SER A 42 -6.48 13.45 -10.69
C SER A 42 -7.47 12.39 -11.20
N ALA A 43 -7.79 11.43 -10.33
CA ALA A 43 -8.66 10.32 -10.66
C ALA A 43 -9.65 10.05 -9.52
N LEU A 44 -10.86 9.64 -9.89
CA LEU A 44 -11.83 9.06 -8.98
C LEU A 44 -11.26 7.74 -8.48
N THR A 45 -11.31 7.52 -7.16
CA THR A 45 -10.81 6.30 -6.50
C THR A 45 -11.88 5.77 -5.54
N PRO A 46 -11.85 4.49 -5.13
CA PRO A 46 -12.76 4.00 -4.11
C PRO A 46 -12.71 4.82 -2.81
N GLY A 47 -11.53 5.36 -2.45
CA GLY A 47 -11.33 6.25 -1.31
C GLY A 47 -12.23 7.48 -1.31
N HIS A 48 -12.58 8.01 -2.49
CA HIS A 48 -13.53 9.12 -2.60
C HIS A 48 -14.91 8.76 -2.06
N PHE A 49 -15.35 7.51 -2.19
CA PHE A 49 -16.63 7.07 -1.61
C PHE A 49 -16.54 6.86 -0.10
N LEU A 50 -15.36 6.49 0.41
CA LEU A 50 -15.15 6.22 1.84
C LEU A 50 -15.02 7.50 2.66
N ILE A 51 -14.21 8.46 2.19
CA ILE A 51 -13.84 9.66 2.97
C ILE A 51 -14.09 10.98 2.22
N ARG A 52 -14.71 10.93 1.03
CA ARG A 52 -14.97 12.11 0.17
C ARG A 52 -13.71 12.79 -0.38
N SER A 53 -12.58 12.10 -0.38
CA SER A 53 -11.33 12.57 -0.96
C SER A 53 -10.43 11.41 -1.42
N ALA A 54 -9.42 11.72 -2.21
CA ALA A 54 -8.38 10.77 -2.57
C ALA A 54 -7.54 10.37 -1.35
N LEU A 55 -7.26 9.08 -1.21
CA LEU A 55 -6.27 8.57 -0.26
C LEU A 55 -4.88 8.71 -0.89
N THR A 56 -4.19 9.82 -0.58
CA THR A 56 -2.84 10.11 -1.07
C THR A 56 -1.81 9.90 0.02
N THR A 57 -0.68 9.27 -0.31
CA THR A 57 0.48 9.16 0.59
C THR A 57 1.74 9.53 -0.18
N ILE A 58 2.79 9.91 0.55
CA ILE A 58 4.11 10.14 -0.05
C ILE A 58 4.69 8.76 -0.40
N PRO A 59 5.18 8.54 -1.64
CA PRO A 59 5.82 7.28 -2.01
C PRO A 59 7.03 6.99 -1.13
N GLU A 60 7.09 5.78 -0.59
CA GLU A 60 8.28 5.30 0.12
C GLU A 60 9.36 4.84 -0.88
N PRO A 61 10.66 4.91 -0.51
CA PRO A 61 11.72 4.38 -1.35
C PRO A 61 11.59 2.86 -1.52
N SER A 62 11.93 2.39 -2.72
CA SER A 62 11.97 0.96 -3.03
C SER A 62 13.01 0.23 -2.17
N LEU A 63 12.62 -0.91 -1.61
CA LEU A 63 13.44 -1.83 -0.85
C LEU A 63 13.75 -3.10 -1.65
N ASN A 64 13.30 -3.20 -2.91
CA ASN A 64 13.46 -4.39 -3.74
C ASN A 64 14.93 -4.72 -4.07
N ASP A 65 15.79 -3.70 -4.10
CA ASP A 65 17.22 -3.86 -4.40
C ASP A 65 18.08 -4.15 -3.15
N LEU A 66 17.48 -4.14 -1.95
CA LEU A 66 18.19 -4.39 -0.69
C LEU A 66 18.10 -5.88 -0.31
N ALA A 67 19.23 -6.45 0.09
CA ALA A 67 19.26 -7.80 0.64
C ALA A 67 18.41 -7.91 1.91
N LEU A 68 17.60 -8.98 2.03
CA LEU A 68 16.70 -9.21 3.17
C LEU A 68 17.40 -9.14 4.53
N SER A 69 18.66 -9.58 4.60
CA SER A 69 19.48 -9.53 5.83
C SER A 69 19.77 -8.11 6.33
N ARG A 70 19.59 -7.10 5.48
CA ARG A 70 19.82 -5.68 5.79
C ARG A 70 18.52 -4.94 6.14
N LEU A 71 17.37 -5.60 6.02
CA LEU A 71 16.08 -4.98 6.29
C LEU A 71 15.75 -5.10 7.78
N SER A 72 15.35 -3.98 8.38
CA SER A 72 14.69 -3.99 9.68
C SER A 72 13.35 -4.73 9.62
N ARG A 73 12.79 -5.09 10.78
CA ARG A 73 11.47 -5.73 10.86
C ARG A 73 10.38 -4.89 10.19
N TRP A 74 10.44 -3.56 10.37
CA TRP A 74 9.53 -2.62 9.71
C TRP A 74 9.68 -2.65 8.18
N GLN A 75 10.91 -2.57 7.68
CA GLN A 75 11.20 -2.59 6.24
C GLN A 75 10.79 -3.92 5.60
N LEU A 76 10.88 -5.03 6.32
CA LEU A 76 10.37 -6.33 5.85
C LEU A 76 8.86 -6.33 5.63
N ILE A 77 8.09 -5.55 6.40
CA ILE A 77 6.64 -5.37 6.20
C ILE A 77 6.39 -4.43 5.02
N GLN A 78 7.09 -3.29 4.95
CA GLN A 78 6.96 -2.33 3.84
C GLN A 78 7.25 -2.97 2.48
N GLN A 79 8.28 -3.81 2.40
CA GLN A 79 8.63 -4.52 1.17
C GLN A 79 7.51 -5.45 0.67
N ARG A 80 6.56 -5.88 1.50
CA ARG A 80 5.47 -6.77 1.05
C ARG A 80 4.42 -6.10 0.18
N VAL A 81 4.37 -4.77 0.18
CA VAL A 81 3.39 -3.98 -0.57
C VAL A 81 4.02 -3.15 -1.69
N GLN A 82 5.34 -3.27 -1.88
CA GLN A 82 6.10 -2.69 -2.99
C GLN A 82 6.20 -3.68 -4.14
#